data_AF-A0A7W1MRS7-F1
#
_entry.id   AF-A0A7W1MRS7-F1
#
_cell.length_a   1.000
_cell.length_b   1.000
_cell.length_c   1.000
_cell.angle_alpha   90.00
_cell.angle_beta   90.00
_cell.angle_gamma   90.00
#
_symmetry.space_group_name_H-M   'P 1'
#
loop_
_entity.id
_entity.type
_entity.pdbx_description
1 polymer ?
#
loop_
_entity_poly.entity_id
_entity_poly.type
_entity_poly.pdbx_seq_one_letter_code
_entity_poly.pdbx_strand_id
1 'polypeptide(L)'
;MSDQAIINAINTSPLNRGLSGADWLAHGGNVPIVMGDDIALFDDEGDCNYQVHFLFVSRGRKAIAAAKEAFRQMFEKYGADLIFGLVPNFRRDVKMLARWVGGKLVGVRETPEGPCELFVLSKEMWSTHVCPACQ
;
A
#
# COMPACT_ATOMS: atom_id res chain seq x y z
N MET A 1 -14.68 8.96 4.31
CA MET A 1 -15.30 7.62 4.26
C MET A 1 -15.43 7.12 5.69
N SER A 2 -16.52 6.46 6.06
CA SER A 2 -16.70 5.93 7.43
C SER A 2 -15.92 4.64 7.63
N ASP A 3 -15.64 4.31 8.90
CA ASP A 3 -15.03 3.03 9.28
C ASP A 3 -15.80 1.84 8.71
N GLN A 4 -17.14 1.89 8.73
CA GLN A 4 -17.98 0.85 8.15
C GLN A 4 -17.72 0.64 6.66
N ALA A 5 -17.45 1.70 5.90
CA ALA A 5 -17.15 1.58 4.47
C ALA A 5 -15.76 0.98 4.23
N ILE A 6 -14.76 1.29 5.08
CA ILE A 6 -13.43 0.66 5.03
C ILE A 6 -13.53 -0.83 5.38
N ILE A 7 -14.23 -1.16 6.46
CA ILE A 7 -14.52 -2.54 6.88
C ILE A 7 -15.17 -3.31 5.74
N ASN A 8 -16.20 -2.74 5.12
CA ASN A 8 -16.88 -3.38 3.99
C ASN A 8 -15.95 -3.57 2.78
N ALA A 9 -15.12 -2.58 2.46
CA ALA A 9 -14.16 -2.69 1.36
C ALA A 9 -13.14 -3.81 1.60
N ILE A 10 -12.63 -3.96 2.82
CA ILE A 10 -11.74 -5.08 3.20
C ILE A 10 -12.50 -6.40 3.08
N ASN A 11 -13.65 -6.51 3.73
CA ASN A 11 -14.43 -7.75 3.80
C ASN A 11 -14.83 -8.28 2.43
N THR A 12 -15.12 -7.38 1.49
CA THR A 12 -15.58 -7.73 0.13
C THR A 12 -14.47 -7.78 -0.92
N SER A 13 -13.22 -7.50 -0.55
CA SER A 13 -12.11 -7.51 -1.51
C SER A 13 -11.93 -8.91 -2.12
N PRO A 14 -11.81 -9.04 -3.47
CA PRO A 14 -11.74 -10.35 -4.14
C PRO A 14 -10.55 -11.23 -3.72
N LEU A 15 -9.49 -10.63 -3.18
CA LEU A 15 -8.30 -11.33 -2.70
C LEU A 15 -8.21 -11.34 -1.16
N ASN A 16 -9.26 -10.90 -0.46
CA ASN A 16 -9.34 -11.09 0.99
C ASN A 16 -9.37 -12.60 1.30
N ARG A 17 -8.51 -13.04 2.21
CA ARG A 17 -8.35 -14.45 2.61
C ARG A 17 -8.98 -14.75 3.97
N GLY A 18 -10.09 -14.09 4.28
CA GLY A 18 -10.80 -14.25 5.56
C GLY A 18 -10.36 -13.26 6.64
N LEU A 19 -9.62 -12.22 6.27
CA LEU A 19 -9.34 -11.10 7.17
C LEU A 19 -10.65 -10.35 7.48
N SER A 20 -10.92 -10.16 8.76
CA SER A 20 -11.99 -9.27 9.23
C SER A 20 -11.52 -7.82 9.12
N GLY A 21 -12.23 -7.01 8.35
CA GLY A 21 -11.95 -5.58 8.24
C GLY A 21 -12.11 -4.84 9.57
N ALA A 22 -12.99 -5.32 10.44
CA ALA A 22 -13.16 -4.74 11.78
C ALA A 22 -11.94 -5.05 12.66
N ASP A 23 -11.44 -6.28 12.64
CA ASP A 23 -10.27 -6.69 13.42
C ASP A 23 -9.01 -5.98 12.89
N TRP A 24 -8.90 -5.84 11.57
CA TRP A 24 -7.81 -5.12 10.92
C TRP A 24 -7.80 -3.64 11.34
N LEU A 25 -8.96 -2.99 11.39
CA LEU A 25 -9.07 -1.58 11.78
C LEU A 25 -8.88 -1.37 13.28
N ALA A 26 -9.20 -2.38 14.10
CA ALA A 26 -8.98 -2.37 15.54
C ALA A 26 -7.49 -2.53 15.92
N HIS A 27 -6.65 -3.00 15.01
CA HIS A 27 -5.21 -3.09 15.22
C HIS A 27 -4.59 -1.68 15.24
N GLY A 28 -4.11 -1.24 16.40
CA GLY A 28 -3.74 0.17 16.64
C GLY A 28 -2.62 0.74 15.76
N GLY A 29 -1.82 -0.11 15.11
CA GLY A 29 -0.79 0.31 14.17
C GLY A 29 -1.26 0.41 12.72
N ASN A 30 -2.37 -0.24 12.36
CA ASN A 30 -2.81 -0.29 10.97
C ASN A 30 -3.34 1.07 10.52
N VAL A 31 -2.98 1.48 9.30
CA VAL A 31 -3.35 2.80 8.78
C VAL A 31 -4.14 2.66 7.48
N PRO A 32 -5.44 3.03 7.46
CA PRO A 32 -6.15 3.23 6.21
C PRO A 32 -5.95 4.65 5.69
N ILE A 33 -5.61 4.79 4.41
CA ILE A 33 -5.60 6.08 3.71
C ILE A 33 -6.65 6.04 2.60
N VAL A 34 -7.63 6.95 2.71
CA VAL A 34 -8.76 7.05 1.78
C VAL A 34 -8.63 8.27 0.89
N MET A 35 -8.73 8.06 -0.43
CA MET A 35 -8.61 9.10 -1.46
C MET A 35 -9.78 9.01 -2.44
N GLY A 36 -10.93 9.53 -2.03
CA GLY A 36 -12.19 9.31 -2.74
C GLY A 36 -12.67 7.86 -2.55
N ASP A 37 -12.78 7.11 -3.65
CA ASP A 37 -13.16 5.69 -3.64
C ASP A 37 -11.96 4.73 -3.54
N ASP A 38 -10.74 5.26 -3.61
CA ASP A 38 -9.51 4.48 -3.51
C ASP A 38 -9.06 4.36 -2.06
N ILE A 39 -8.72 3.15 -1.63
CA ILE A 39 -8.22 2.89 -0.27
C ILE A 39 -6.85 2.20 -0.37
N ALA A 40 -5.85 2.79 0.29
CA ALA A 40 -4.57 2.14 0.57
C ALA A 40 -4.55 1.72 2.04
N LEU A 41 -4.30 0.44 2.29
CA LEU A 41 -4.23 -0.15 3.62
C LEU A 41 -2.77 -0.43 3.93
N PHE A 42 -2.33 -0.04 5.13
CA PHE A 42 -0.97 -0.25 5.60
C PHE A 42 -1.01 -1.09 6.87
N ASP A 43 -0.55 -2.33 6.76
CA ASP A 43 -0.42 -3.26 7.88
C ASP A 43 0.84 -2.86 8.64
N ASP A 44 0.75 -2.66 9.96
CA ASP A 44 1.91 -2.38 10.80
C ASP A 44 2.69 -3.67 11.06
N GLU A 45 3.94 -3.67 10.62
CA GLU A 45 4.88 -4.79 10.75
C GLU A 45 5.96 -4.50 11.81
N GLY A 46 5.82 -3.39 12.55
CA GLY A 46 6.78 -2.92 13.55
C GLY A 46 7.96 -2.16 12.95
N ASP A 47 8.72 -1.50 13.81
CA ASP A 47 9.92 -0.72 13.45
C ASP A 47 9.66 0.29 12.30
N CYS A 48 8.50 0.94 12.32
CA CYS A 48 8.06 1.89 11.28
C CYS A 48 8.00 1.28 9.86
N ASN A 49 7.87 -0.05 9.75
CA ASN A 49 7.70 -0.76 8.50
C ASN A 49 6.23 -1.09 8.27
N TYR A 50 5.77 -0.88 7.03
CA TYR A 50 4.38 -1.11 6.68
C TYR A 50 4.24 -1.93 5.41
N GLN A 51 3.38 -2.95 5.43
CA GLN A 51 2.98 -3.67 4.24
C GLN A 51 1.77 -2.97 3.59
N VAL A 52 1.86 -2.61 2.31
CA VAL A 52 0.76 -1.92 1.61
C VAL A 52 -0.12 -2.86 0.80
N HIS A 53 -1.44 -2.66 0.91
CA HIS A 53 -2.48 -3.26 0.08
C HIS A 53 -3.34 -2.18 -0.59
N PHE A 54 -3.62 -2.34 -1.88
CA PHE A 54 -4.42 -1.38 -2.65
C PHE A 54 -5.81 -1.92 -2.96
N LEU A 55 -6.84 -1.24 -2.48
CA LEU A 55 -8.25 -1.43 -2.86
C LEU A 55 -8.68 -0.24 -3.72
N PHE A 56 -8.11 -0.14 -4.91
CA PHE A 56 -8.35 1.00 -5.80
C PHE A 56 -9.43 0.68 -6.84
N VAL A 57 -10.38 1.61 -6.98
CA VAL A 57 -11.34 1.65 -8.07
C VAL A 57 -10.73 2.34 -9.28
N SER A 58 -9.88 3.35 -9.04
CA SER A 58 -9.22 4.11 -10.10
C SER A 58 -8.13 3.31 -10.82
N ARG A 59 -7.74 3.80 -12.01
CA ARG A 59 -6.72 3.18 -12.87
C ARG A 59 -5.78 4.23 -13.45
N GLY A 60 -4.67 3.77 -14.01
CA GLY A 60 -3.71 4.60 -14.74
C GLY A 60 -3.18 5.75 -13.89
N ARG A 61 -3.16 6.97 -14.44
CA ARG A 61 -2.58 8.15 -13.78
C ARG A 61 -3.28 8.50 -12.45
N LYS A 62 -4.60 8.26 -12.34
CA LYS A 62 -5.33 8.53 -11.09
C LYS A 62 -4.88 7.58 -9.98
N ALA A 63 -4.74 6.30 -10.28
CA ALA A 63 -4.23 5.30 -9.33
C ALA A 63 -2.79 5.61 -8.90
N ILE A 64 -1.93 6.03 -9.84
CA ILE A 64 -0.54 6.41 -9.52
C ILE A 64 -0.51 7.63 -8.59
N ALA A 65 -1.34 8.64 -8.86
CA ALA A 65 -1.43 9.82 -8.00
C ALA A 65 -1.95 9.48 -6.59
N ALA A 66 -2.99 8.66 -6.49
CA ALA A 66 -3.51 8.19 -5.20
C ALA A 66 -2.44 7.40 -4.42
N ALA A 67 -1.76 6.43 -5.03
CA ALA A 67 -0.71 5.68 -4.34
C ALA A 67 0.46 6.57 -3.88
N LYS A 68 0.89 7.55 -4.69
CA LYS A 68 1.92 8.51 -4.27
C LYS A 68 1.47 9.37 -3.10
N GLU A 69 0.22 9.83 -3.10
CA GLU A 69 -0.33 10.61 -1.99
C GLU A 69 -0.43 9.77 -0.70
N ALA A 70 -0.84 8.50 -0.80
CA ALA A 70 -0.82 7.60 0.34
C ALA A 70 0.59 7.39 0.90
N PHE A 71 1.58 7.18 0.04
CA PHE A 71 2.97 7.02 0.47
C PHE A 71 3.53 8.29 1.11
N ARG A 72 3.24 9.47 0.53
CA ARG A 72 3.60 10.75 1.12
C ARG A 72 3.08 10.86 2.55
N GLN A 73 1.80 10.57 2.77
CA GLN A 73 1.20 10.59 4.10
C GLN A 73 1.85 9.58 5.05
N MET A 74 2.16 8.37 4.61
CA MET A 74 2.86 7.39 5.45
C MET A 74 4.24 7.86 5.89
N PHE A 75 5.05 8.40 4.97
CA PHE A 75 6.40 8.88 5.30
C PHE A 75 6.38 10.18 6.13
N GLU A 76 5.49 11.12 5.82
CA GLU A 76 5.50 12.46 6.42
C GLU A 76 4.65 12.57 7.69
N LYS A 77 3.51 11.87 7.77
CA LYS A 77 2.57 11.97 8.88
C LYS A 77 2.63 10.77 9.82
N TYR A 78 2.70 9.56 9.27
CA TYR A 78 2.68 8.32 10.08
C TYR A 78 4.08 7.80 10.42
N GLY A 79 5.13 8.46 9.95
CA GLY A 79 6.51 8.16 10.34
C GLY A 79 7.05 6.85 9.80
N ALA A 80 6.49 6.33 8.70
CA ALA A 80 7.03 5.15 8.04
C ALA A 80 8.50 5.37 7.65
N ASP A 81 9.31 4.33 7.80
CA ASP A 81 10.69 4.28 7.30
C ASP A 81 10.79 3.38 6.07
N LEU A 82 9.92 2.36 6.01
CA LEU A 82 9.80 1.44 4.89
C LEU A 82 8.33 1.17 4.58
N ILE A 83 8.00 1.21 3.29
CA ILE A 83 6.77 0.64 2.77
C ILE A 83 7.16 -0.50 1.83
N PHE A 84 6.55 -1.67 2.01
CA PHE A 84 6.78 -2.80 1.13
C PHE A 84 5.47 -3.47 0.72
N GLY A 85 5.53 -4.29 -0.33
CA GLY A 85 4.38 -5.04 -0.79
C GLY A 85 4.79 -6.35 -1.44
N LEU A 86 4.06 -7.42 -1.10
CA LEU A 86 4.17 -8.73 -1.74
C LEU A 86 3.12 -8.82 -2.83
N VAL A 87 3.58 -8.87 -4.08
CA VAL A 87 2.69 -8.84 -5.25
C VAL A 87 2.66 -10.22 -5.92
N PRO A 88 1.51 -10.91 -5.94
CA PRO A 88 1.39 -12.21 -6.61
C PRO A 88 1.80 -12.14 -8.08
N ASN A 89 2.39 -13.22 -8.58
CA ASN A 89 3.03 -13.18 -9.90
C ASN A 89 2.11 -12.80 -11.07
N PHE A 90 0.82 -13.13 -10.97
CA PHE A 90 -0.20 -12.82 -11.98
C PHE A 90 -0.69 -11.37 -11.96
N ARG A 91 -0.39 -10.58 -10.91
CA ARG A 91 -0.87 -9.18 -10.75
C ARG A 91 0.05 -8.17 -11.42
N ARG A 92 0.20 -8.27 -12.74
CA ARG A 92 1.04 -7.35 -13.55
C ARG A 92 0.66 -5.88 -13.36
N ASP A 93 -0.63 -5.59 -13.18
CA ASP A 93 -1.17 -4.26 -12.90
C ASP A 93 -0.57 -3.64 -11.64
N VAL A 94 -0.54 -4.40 -10.54
CA VAL A 94 0.03 -3.95 -9.25
C VAL A 94 1.55 -3.84 -9.34
N LYS A 95 2.20 -4.79 -10.03
CA LYS A 95 3.66 -4.73 -10.29
C LYS A 95 4.06 -3.47 -11.07
N MET A 96 3.22 -3.00 -12.00
CA MET A 96 3.47 -1.76 -12.74
C MET A 96 3.22 -0.53 -11.86
N LEU A 97 2.14 -0.54 -11.08
CA LEU A 97 1.86 0.51 -10.10
C LEU A 97 3.04 0.71 -9.15
N ALA A 98 3.51 -0.38 -8.51
CA ALA A 98 4.66 -0.35 -7.58
C ALA A 98 5.90 0.30 -8.20
N ARG A 99 6.22 -0.01 -9.46
CA ARG A 99 7.34 0.63 -10.18
C ARG A 99 7.11 2.11 -10.45
N TRP A 100 5.90 2.50 -10.88
CA TRP A 100 5.59 3.90 -11.20
C TRP A 100 5.55 4.84 -9.98
N VAL A 101 5.35 4.29 -8.80
CA VAL A 101 5.39 5.03 -7.54
C VAL A 101 6.78 5.01 -6.87
N GLY A 102 7.79 4.47 -7.56
CA GLY A 102 9.19 4.48 -7.10
C GLY A 102 9.66 3.20 -6.40
N GLY A 103 8.78 2.23 -6.22
CA GLY A 103 9.11 0.95 -5.60
C GLY A 103 10.14 0.16 -6.42
N LYS A 104 11.05 -0.53 -5.71
CA LYS A 104 12.11 -1.36 -6.30
C LYS A 104 11.84 -2.82 -6.00
N LEU A 105 11.98 -3.67 -7.02
CA LEU A 105 11.92 -5.13 -6.86
C LEU A 105 13.19 -5.60 -6.14
N VAL A 106 13.02 -6.29 -5.02
CA VAL A 106 14.13 -6.86 -4.23
C VAL A 106 14.29 -8.36 -4.45
N GLY A 107 13.21 -9.05 -4.81
CA GLY A 107 13.25 -10.48 -5.12
C GLY A 107 11.89 -11.14 -5.06
N VAL A 108 11.90 -12.46 -5.00
CA VAL A 108 10.70 -13.29 -4.84
C VAL A 108 10.67 -13.88 -3.43
N ARG A 109 9.48 -14.00 -2.85
CA ARG A 109 9.21 -14.65 -1.56
C ARG A 109 8.12 -15.70 -1.74
N GLU A 110 8.33 -16.87 -1.17
CA GLU A 110 7.28 -17.88 -1.06
C GLU A 110 6.32 -17.45 0.05
N THR A 111 5.04 -17.45 -0.27
CA THR A 111 3.93 -17.19 0.66
C THR A 111 3.00 -18.41 0.67
N PRO A 112 2.09 -18.56 1.65
CA PRO A 112 1.08 -19.62 1.62
C PRO A 112 0.25 -19.65 0.32
N GLU A 113 0.12 -18.51 -0.36
CA GLU A 113 -0.61 -18.33 -1.62
C GLU A 113 0.28 -18.53 -2.87
N GLY A 114 1.56 -18.87 -2.67
CA GLY A 114 2.55 -19.07 -3.72
C GLY A 114 3.56 -17.93 -3.83
N PRO A 115 4.33 -17.87 -4.94
CA PRO A 115 5.41 -16.91 -5.08
C PRO A 115 4.89 -15.48 -5.33
N CYS A 116 5.41 -14.55 -4.53
CA CYS A 116 5.15 -13.12 -4.61
C CYS A 116 6.45 -12.34 -4.89
N GLU A 117 6.39 -11.33 -5.75
CA GLU A 117 7.47 -10.36 -5.93
C GLU A 117 7.43 -9.32 -4.80
N LEU A 118 8.56 -9.13 -4.11
CA LEU A 118 8.72 -8.14 -3.06
C LEU A 118 9.16 -6.80 -3.66
N PHE A 119 8.31 -5.79 -3.51
CA PHE A 119 8.63 -4.40 -3.83
C PHE A 119 8.85 -3.61 -2.54
N VAL A 120 9.86 -2.74 -2.52
CA VAL A 120 10.18 -1.88 -1.38
C VAL A 120 10.31 -0.41 -1.81
N LEU A 121 9.97 0.48 -0.89
CA LEU A 121 10.20 1.92 -0.98
C LEU A 121 10.57 2.41 0.41
N SER A 122 11.83 2.80 0.62
CA SER A 122 12.26 3.42 1.88
C SER A 122 12.03 4.92 1.87
N LYS A 123 12.08 5.53 3.06
CA LYS A 123 12.03 6.99 3.22
C LYS A 123 13.17 7.70 2.50
N GLU A 124 14.37 7.14 2.51
CA GLU A 124 15.52 7.65 1.75
C GLU A 124 15.25 7.64 0.23
N MET A 125 14.70 6.52 -0.27
CA MET A 125 14.27 6.42 -1.66
C MET A 125 13.17 7.44 -1.97
N TRP A 126 12.23 7.66 -1.05
CA TRP A 126 11.17 8.67 -1.22
C TRP A 126 11.74 10.08 -1.35
N SER A 127 12.62 10.50 -0.43
CA SER A 127 13.22 11.84 -0.42
C SER A 127 14.02 12.17 -1.68
N THR A 128 14.62 11.16 -2.33
CA THR A 128 15.36 11.35 -3.60
C THR A 128 14.44 11.47 -4.83
N HIS A 129 13.18 11.04 -4.74
CA HIS A 129 12.19 11.16 -5.82
C HIS A 129 11.37 12.45 -5.77
N VAL A 130 11.39 13.17 -4.64
CA VAL A 130 10.75 14.49 -4.52
C VAL A 130 11.68 15.54 -5.14
N CYS A 131 11.33 16.01 -6.34
CA CYS A 131 12.02 17.16 -6.95
C CYS A 131 11.87 18.38 -6.03
N PRO A 132 12.96 19.02 -5.55
CA PRO A 132 12.88 20.18 -4.66
C PRO A 132 12.23 21.43 -5.30
N ALA A 133 11.99 21.42 -6.61
CA ALA A 133 11.58 22.60 -7.38
C ALA A 133 10.06 22.73 -7.63
N CYS A 134 9.22 21.90 -6.99
CA CYS A 134 7.76 21.93 -7.18
C CYS A 134 6.98 22.03 -5.86
N GLN A 135 7.44 22.88 -4.93
CA GLN A 135 6.66 23.38 -3.80
C GLN A 135 6.39 24.87 -3.99
#